data_AF-A0A1I8FY32-F1
#
_entry.id   AF-A0A1I8FY32-F1
#
_cell.length_a   1.000
_cell.length_b   1.000
_cell.length_c   1.000
_cell.angle_alpha   90.00
_cell.angle_beta   90.00
_cell.angle_gamma   90.00
#
_symmetry.space_group_name_H-M   'P 1'
#
loop_
_entity.id
_entity.type
_entity.pdbx_description
1 polymer ?
#
loop_
_entity_poly.entity_id
_entity_poly.type
_entity_poly.pdbx_seq_one_letter_code
_entity_poly.pdbx_strand_id
1 'polypeptide(L)'
;MISGLSTNEIDDILNEPDNLPESAIDREEEDLLEALFKKIPDEEAELLELEQLVSEIEDTAASKSVTKATEYYVGKLQSFMENHPSVQRDLATSTPREIDSLLRYFYGSLRKRNGEYFAPATLICIRAALYRHFMSTRRINILTDDAFYASNTTLKSMGRIFIARGGRARHFQSIEPVDLKRLSDYFDRKSPEVLLHEVYYNFPVIRSLYL
;
A
#
# COMPACT_ATOMS: atom_id res chain seq x y z
N MET A 1 -75.98 35.98 -35.56
CA MET A 1 -76.90 34.89 -35.95
C MET A 1 -76.18 34.13 -37.06
N ILE A 2 -75.65 32.92 -36.89
CA ILE A 2 -76.04 31.76 -36.07
C ILE A 2 -74.76 30.97 -35.68
N SER A 3 -74.85 30.30 -34.54
CA SER A 3 -73.99 29.26 -33.91
C SER A 3 -72.82 28.68 -34.73
N GLY A 4 -71.60 28.55 -34.20
CA GLY A 4 -71.29 27.96 -32.89
C GLY A 4 -71.43 26.44 -32.99
N LEU A 5 -70.50 25.78 -33.69
CA LEU A 5 -70.41 24.31 -33.68
C LEU A 5 -70.21 23.86 -32.23
N SER A 6 -71.05 22.90 -31.84
CA SER A 6 -71.12 22.30 -30.52
C SER A 6 -69.81 21.59 -30.17
N THR A 7 -69.41 21.68 -28.91
CA THR A 7 -68.27 20.98 -28.29
C THR A 7 -68.29 19.45 -28.46
N ASN A 8 -69.39 18.87 -28.94
CA ASN A 8 -69.53 17.42 -29.09
C ASN A 8 -68.89 16.84 -30.36
N GLU A 9 -68.50 17.66 -31.36
CA GLU A 9 -67.83 17.14 -32.58
C GLU A 9 -66.30 17.11 -32.46
N ILE A 10 -65.74 17.74 -31.42
CA ILE A 10 -64.29 17.72 -31.15
C ILE A 10 -63.91 16.52 -30.28
N ASP A 11 -64.80 16.11 -29.38
CA ASP A 11 -64.57 14.98 -28.47
C ASP A 11 -64.64 13.61 -29.20
N ASP A 12 -65.34 13.51 -30.33
CA ASP A 12 -65.40 12.27 -31.12
C ASP A 12 -64.13 12.01 -31.96
N ILE A 13 -63.31 13.03 -32.24
CA ILE A 13 -62.02 12.88 -32.93
C ILE A 13 -60.91 12.49 -31.94
N LEU A 14 -61.06 12.88 -30.66
CA LEU A 14 -60.08 12.61 -29.60
C LEU A 14 -60.31 11.27 -28.87
N ASN A 15 -61.36 10.52 -29.23
CA ASN A 15 -61.73 9.25 -28.61
C ASN A 15 -61.64 8.03 -29.55
N GLU A 16 -61.04 8.16 -30.73
CA GLU A 16 -60.48 6.95 -31.34
C GLU A 16 -59.26 6.56 -30.49
N PRO A 17 -59.22 5.35 -29.91
CA PRO A 17 -57.99 4.87 -29.33
C PRO A 17 -56.95 4.91 -30.45
N ASP A 18 -55.88 5.65 -30.22
CA ASP A 18 -54.73 5.75 -31.08
C ASP A 18 -54.17 4.33 -31.24
N ASN A 19 -54.74 3.60 -32.19
CA ASN A 19 -54.38 2.24 -32.53
C ASN A 19 -53.15 2.36 -33.43
N LEU A 20 -52.07 2.90 -32.86
CA LEU A 20 -50.74 2.57 -33.31
C LEU A 20 -50.67 1.05 -33.26
N PRO A 21 -50.46 0.36 -34.39
CA PRO A 21 -50.26 -1.08 -34.36
C PRO A 21 -49.08 -1.32 -33.42
N GLU A 22 -49.35 -2.01 -32.31
CA GLU A 22 -48.38 -2.48 -31.32
C GLU A 22 -47.49 -3.60 -31.92
N SER A 23 -47.17 -3.48 -33.21
CA SER A 23 -46.50 -4.48 -34.02
C SER A 23 -45.59 -3.79 -35.02
N ALA A 24 -44.31 -3.76 -34.66
CA ALA A 24 -43.11 -3.78 -35.51
C ALA A 24 -42.05 -2.80 -35.00
N ILE A 25 -41.63 -2.94 -33.74
CA ILE A 25 -40.19 -3.12 -33.59
C ILE A 25 -39.98 -4.55 -34.10
N ASP A 26 -39.33 -4.68 -35.27
CA ASP A 26 -39.04 -6.00 -35.79
C ASP A 26 -38.22 -6.74 -34.72
N ARG A 27 -38.60 -7.97 -34.37
CA ARG A 27 -37.85 -8.75 -33.37
C ARG A 27 -36.36 -8.79 -33.68
N GLU A 28 -36.02 -8.78 -34.97
CA GLU A 28 -34.64 -8.67 -35.46
C GLU A 28 -33.97 -7.33 -35.07
N GLU A 29 -34.67 -6.21 -35.08
CA GLU A 29 -34.15 -4.90 -34.70
C GLU A 29 -33.95 -4.78 -33.18
N GLU A 30 -34.86 -5.37 -32.40
CA GLU A 30 -34.74 -5.49 -30.93
C GLU A 30 -33.57 -6.40 -30.55
N ASP A 31 -33.44 -7.56 -31.20
CA ASP A 31 -32.31 -8.49 -31.05
C ASP A 31 -30.97 -7.83 -31.44
N LEU A 32 -30.95 -6.99 -32.48
CA LEU A 32 -29.77 -6.25 -32.92
C LEU A 32 -29.38 -5.15 -31.94
N LEU A 33 -30.34 -4.40 -31.39
CA LEU A 33 -30.10 -3.40 -30.35
C LEU A 33 -29.60 -4.05 -29.07
N GLU A 34 -30.20 -5.16 -28.64
CA GLU A 34 -29.77 -5.91 -27.47
C GLU A 34 -28.35 -6.49 -27.65
N ALA A 35 -28.03 -6.99 -28.85
CA ALA A 35 -26.67 -7.42 -29.20
C ALA A 35 -25.66 -6.25 -29.26
N LEU A 36 -26.11 -5.03 -29.58
CA LEU A 36 -25.29 -3.82 -29.56
C LEU A 36 -25.04 -3.32 -28.13
N PHE A 37 -26.06 -3.26 -27.29
CA PHE A 37 -25.94 -2.93 -25.87
C PHE A 37 -25.06 -3.94 -25.12
N LYS A 38 -25.12 -5.22 -25.49
CA LYS A 38 -24.26 -6.29 -24.94
C LYS A 38 -22.80 -6.21 -25.43
N LYS A 39 -22.52 -5.44 -26.49
CA LYS A 39 -21.17 -5.21 -27.04
C LYS A 39 -20.53 -3.92 -26.54
N ILE A 40 -21.32 -2.99 -25.99
CA ILE A 40 -20.78 -1.83 -25.29
C ILE A 40 -20.19 -2.40 -23.99
N PRO A 41 -18.87 -2.28 -23.76
CA PRO A 41 -18.30 -2.65 -22.47
C PRO A 41 -19.09 -1.91 -21.40
N ASP A 42 -19.61 -2.66 -20.43
CA ASP A 42 -20.27 -2.05 -19.28
C ASP A 42 -19.18 -1.33 -18.47
N GLU A 43 -18.94 -0.07 -18.83
CA GLU A 43 -17.91 0.78 -18.22
C GLU A 43 -18.11 0.86 -16.70
N GLU A 44 -19.35 0.76 -16.21
CA GLU A 44 -19.65 0.71 -14.78
C GLU A 44 -19.23 -0.63 -14.15
N ALA A 45 -19.41 -1.76 -14.84
CA ALA A 45 -18.92 -3.06 -14.38
C ALA A 45 -17.40 -3.15 -14.38
N GLU A 46 -16.73 -2.62 -15.41
CA GLU A 46 -15.26 -2.55 -15.47
C GLU A 46 -14.70 -1.67 -14.34
N LEU A 47 -15.35 -0.54 -14.06
CA LEU A 47 -14.96 0.33 -12.95
C LEU A 47 -15.14 -0.35 -11.58
N LEU A 48 -16.22 -1.12 -11.41
CA LEU A 48 -16.48 -1.89 -10.19
C LEU A 48 -15.42 -2.98 -9.96
N GLU A 49 -15.02 -3.69 -11.02
CA GLU A 49 -13.94 -4.68 -10.95
C GLU A 49 -12.60 -4.03 -10.58
N LEU A 50 -12.31 -2.85 -11.13
CA LEU A 50 -11.12 -2.08 -10.79
C LEU A 50 -11.14 -1.58 -9.35
N GLU A 51 -12.27 -1.07 -8.86
CA GLU A 51 -12.43 -0.65 -7.46
C GLU A 51 -12.23 -1.83 -6.51
N GLN A 52 -12.79 -3.00 -6.84
CA GLN A 52 -12.63 -4.21 -6.05
C GLN A 52 -11.16 -4.67 -6.02
N LEU A 53 -10.46 -4.63 -7.16
CA LEU A 53 -9.03 -4.93 -7.25
C LEU A 53 -8.19 -3.96 -6.41
N VAL A 54 -8.47 -2.66 -6.49
CA VAL A 54 -7.77 -1.63 -5.71
C VAL A 54 -8.00 -1.85 -4.22
N SER A 55 -9.23 -2.13 -3.81
CA SER A 55 -9.58 -2.45 -2.42
C SER A 55 -8.81 -3.67 -1.90
N GLU A 56 -8.74 -4.76 -2.66
CA GLU A 56 -7.96 -5.94 -2.28
C GLU A 56 -6.46 -5.66 -2.16
N ILE A 57 -5.91 -4.81 -3.03
CA ILE A 57 -4.51 -4.38 -2.95
C ILE A 57 -4.27 -3.53 -1.70
N GLU A 58 -5.18 -2.61 -1.38
CA GLU A 58 -5.10 -1.76 -0.20
C GLU A 58 -5.18 -2.59 1.09
N ASP A 59 -6.05 -3.60 1.14
CA ASP A 59 -6.19 -4.52 2.27
C ASP A 59 -4.97 -5.43 2.45
N THR A 60 -4.31 -5.82 1.37
CA THR A 60 -3.09 -6.65 1.40
C THR A 60 -1.80 -5.83 1.54
N ALA A 61 -1.87 -4.49 1.47
CA ALA A 61 -0.71 -3.60 1.48
C ALA A 61 0.15 -3.74 2.74
N ALA A 62 -0.43 -4.13 3.88
CA ALA A 62 0.29 -4.33 5.13
C ALA A 62 0.41 -5.82 5.50
N SER A 63 1.56 -6.42 5.19
CA SER A 63 1.86 -7.78 5.65
C SER A 63 1.85 -7.88 7.19
N LYS A 64 1.42 -9.05 7.72
CA LYS A 64 1.38 -9.33 9.17
C LYS A 64 2.70 -9.04 9.90
N SER A 65 3.84 -9.22 9.23
CA SER A 65 5.17 -8.93 9.79
C SER A 65 5.41 -7.43 9.94
N VAL A 66 4.95 -6.61 8.99
CA VAL A 66 5.04 -5.15 9.03
C VAL A 66 4.15 -4.57 10.12
N THR A 67 2.95 -5.12 10.32
CA THR A 67 2.04 -4.71 11.41
C THR A 67 2.67 -4.99 12.77
N LYS A 68 3.16 -6.22 12.99
CA LYS A 68 3.86 -6.59 14.23
C LYS A 68 5.10 -5.72 14.51
N ALA A 69 5.90 -5.44 13.49
CA ALA A 69 7.05 -4.54 13.65
C ALA A 69 6.62 -3.12 14.03
N THR A 70 5.50 -2.66 13.47
CA THR A 70 4.93 -1.34 13.77
C THR A 70 4.47 -1.27 15.22
N GLU A 71 3.66 -2.22 15.67
CA GLU A 71 3.22 -2.34 17.07
C GLU A 71 4.40 -2.40 18.04
N TYR A 72 5.42 -3.21 17.72
CA TYR A 72 6.61 -3.34 18.57
C TYR A 72 7.33 -2.02 18.79
N TYR A 73 7.59 -1.26 17.71
CA TYR A 73 8.33 0.00 17.83
C TYR A 73 7.47 1.15 18.39
N VAL A 74 6.16 1.13 18.17
CA VAL A 74 5.22 2.04 18.84
C VAL A 74 5.18 1.75 20.35
N GLY A 75 5.09 0.48 20.74
CA GLY A 75 5.18 0.07 22.15
C GLY A 75 6.51 0.51 22.77
N LYS A 76 7.63 0.43 22.03
CA LYS A 76 8.92 0.93 22.49
C LYS A 76 8.94 2.45 22.70
N LEU A 77 8.25 3.21 21.85
CA LEU A 77 8.08 4.66 22.03
C LEU A 77 7.20 4.96 23.25
N GLN A 78 6.12 4.21 23.45
CA GLN A 78 5.25 4.35 24.62
C GLN A 78 6.02 4.06 25.93
N SER A 79 6.76 2.95 25.99
CA SER A 79 7.62 2.66 27.14
C SER A 79 8.70 3.73 27.35
N PHE A 80 9.21 4.36 26.29
CA PHE A 80 10.12 5.49 26.45
C PHE A 80 9.44 6.68 27.12
N MET A 81 8.20 7.01 26.74
CA MET A 81 7.43 8.08 27.39
C MET A 81 7.13 7.77 28.86
N GLU A 82 6.74 6.53 29.16
CA GLU A 82 6.48 6.07 30.54
C GLU A 82 7.71 6.23 31.45
N ASN A 83 8.91 5.94 30.93
CA ASN A 83 10.17 6.07 31.66
C ASN A 83 10.68 7.52 31.75
N HIS A 84 10.12 8.44 30.97
CA HIS A 84 10.56 9.83 30.91
C HIS A 84 9.34 10.77 30.97
N PRO A 85 8.79 11.03 32.17
CA PRO A 85 7.58 11.84 32.33
C PRO A 85 7.66 13.25 31.71
N SER A 86 8.87 13.82 31.62
CA SER A 86 9.11 15.15 31.01
C SER A 86 8.88 15.19 29.50
N VAL A 87 8.85 14.05 28.83
CA VAL A 87 8.57 13.94 27.38
C VAL A 87 7.23 13.24 27.11
N GLN A 88 6.40 13.01 28.15
CA GLN A 88 5.07 12.43 27.98
C GLN A 88 4.24 13.28 27.02
N ARG A 89 3.66 12.64 26.00
CA ARG A 89 2.82 13.29 24.99
C ARG A 89 1.67 12.37 24.62
N ASP A 90 0.51 12.96 24.34
CA ASP A 90 -0.58 12.23 23.73
C ASP A 90 -0.36 12.17 22.22
N LEU A 91 -0.10 10.97 21.70
CA LEU A 91 0.16 10.76 20.27
C LEU A 91 -1.05 11.12 19.40
N ALA A 92 -2.27 11.03 19.95
CA ALA A 92 -3.51 11.30 19.22
C ALA A 92 -3.76 12.81 19.02
N THR A 93 -3.35 13.66 19.96
CA THR A 93 -3.70 15.09 19.95
C THR A 93 -2.51 16.03 19.76
N SER A 94 -1.29 15.61 20.12
CA SER A 94 -0.10 16.49 20.07
C SER A 94 0.16 17.12 18.71
N THR A 95 0.67 18.34 18.68
CA THR A 95 1.03 19.00 17.42
C THR A 95 2.24 18.33 16.75
N PRO A 96 2.43 18.50 15.41
CA PRO A 96 3.61 17.96 14.72
C PRO A 96 4.95 18.35 15.36
N ARG A 97 5.07 19.59 15.86
CA ARG A 97 6.29 20.08 16.56
C ARG A 97 6.54 19.38 17.89
N GLU A 98 5.48 19.05 18.62
CA GLU A 98 5.59 18.31 19.88
C GLU A 98 5.98 16.85 19.62
N ILE A 99 5.42 16.26 18.57
CA ILE A 99 5.81 14.92 18.12
C ILE A 99 7.26 14.92 17.65
N ASP A 100 7.71 15.91 16.86
CA ASP A 100 9.12 16.05 16.49
C ASP A 100 10.04 16.12 17.71
N SER A 101 9.68 16.93 18.71
CA SER A 101 10.45 17.03 19.94
C SER A 101 10.55 15.69 20.68
N LEU A 102 9.43 14.96 20.81
CA LEU A 102 9.41 13.61 21.37
C LEU A 102 10.32 12.66 20.58
N LEU A 103 10.16 12.61 19.26
CA LEU A 103 10.91 11.74 18.38
C LEU A 103 12.40 12.06 18.39
N ARG A 104 12.77 13.34 18.52
CA ARG A 104 14.16 13.77 18.68
C ARG A 104 14.81 13.15 19.91
N TYR A 105 14.13 13.21 21.06
CA TYR A 105 14.63 12.61 22.29
C TYR A 105 14.66 11.08 22.22
N PHE A 106 13.60 10.49 21.67
CA PHE A 106 13.51 9.05 21.47
C PHE A 106 14.65 8.53 20.59
N TYR A 107 14.88 9.15 19.42
CA TYR A 107 15.96 8.73 18.52
C TYR A 107 17.34 8.91 19.16
N GLY A 108 17.56 9.98 19.92
CA GLY A 108 18.80 10.20 20.66
C GLY A 108 19.07 9.14 21.73
N SER A 109 18.02 8.60 22.36
CA SER A 109 18.12 7.60 23.43
C SER A 109 18.24 6.15 22.91
N LEU A 110 17.99 5.90 21.63
CA LEU A 110 18.02 4.55 21.06
C LEU A 110 19.38 3.86 21.26
N ARG A 111 19.38 2.80 22.08
CA ARG A 111 20.50 1.86 22.26
C ARG A 111 20.00 0.42 22.26
N LYS A 112 20.90 -0.51 21.95
CA LYS A 112 20.71 -1.95 22.16
C LYS A 112 20.75 -2.26 23.66
N ARG A 113 20.34 -3.48 24.05
CA ARG A 113 20.40 -3.94 25.45
C ARG A 113 21.82 -3.88 26.05
N ASN A 114 22.85 -4.08 25.24
CA ASN A 114 24.25 -3.97 25.63
C ASN A 114 24.80 -2.52 25.63
N GLY A 115 23.95 -1.51 25.43
CA GLY A 115 24.34 -0.10 25.38
C GLY A 115 24.92 0.37 24.04
N GLU A 116 25.09 -0.52 23.06
CA GLU A 116 25.60 -0.15 21.74
C GLU A 116 24.60 0.64 20.90
N TYR A 117 25.12 1.34 19.89
CA TYR A 117 24.33 2.04 18.89
C TYR A 117 23.70 1.05 17.91
N PHE A 118 22.50 1.39 17.43
CA PHE A 118 21.88 0.65 16.34
C PHE A 118 22.57 0.95 15.01
N ALA A 119 22.60 -0.06 14.13
CA ALA A 119 23.02 0.14 12.76
C ALA A 119 22.02 1.03 12.00
N PRO A 120 22.45 1.77 10.96
CA PRO A 120 21.58 2.63 10.16
C PRO A 120 20.33 1.92 9.61
N ALA A 121 20.47 0.67 9.16
CA ALA A 121 19.34 -0.14 8.67
C ALA A 121 18.24 -0.30 9.74
N THR A 122 18.63 -0.58 11.00
CA THR A 122 17.68 -0.71 12.10
C THR A 122 17.01 0.63 12.42
N LEU A 123 17.77 1.73 12.40
CA LEU A 123 17.23 3.08 12.61
C LEU A 123 16.17 3.44 11.56
N ILE A 124 16.41 3.07 10.29
CA ILE A 124 15.45 3.24 9.20
C ILE A 124 14.18 2.41 9.45
N CYS A 125 14.32 1.14 9.88
CA CYS A 125 13.17 0.30 10.21
C CYS A 125 12.32 0.89 11.35
N ILE A 126 12.96 1.41 12.40
CA ILE A 126 12.28 2.07 13.51
C ILE A 126 11.49 3.29 13.00
N ARG A 127 12.15 4.17 12.23
CA ARG A 127 11.49 5.35 11.66
C ARG A 127 10.33 4.97 10.74
N ALA A 128 10.49 3.94 9.91
CA ALA A 128 9.43 3.48 9.01
C ALA A 128 8.20 2.94 9.77
N ALA A 129 8.42 2.23 10.88
CA ALA A 129 7.34 1.80 11.76
C ALA A 129 6.58 2.99 12.35
N LEU A 130 7.29 3.98 12.90
CA LEU A 130 6.65 5.17 13.45
C LEU A 130 5.93 5.98 12.37
N TYR A 131 6.51 6.09 11.18
CA TYR A 131 5.85 6.73 10.04
C TYR A 131 4.53 6.05 9.70
N ARG A 132 4.50 4.72 9.57
CA ARG A 132 3.25 3.98 9.32
C ARG A 132 2.20 4.25 10.40
N HIS A 133 2.61 4.26 11.67
CA HIS A 133 1.70 4.56 12.78
C HIS A 133 1.11 5.97 12.65
N PHE A 134 1.93 7.01 12.55
CA PHE A 134 1.44 8.39 12.46
C PHE A 134 0.69 8.70 11.16
N MET A 135 1.07 8.06 10.05
CA MET A 135 0.37 8.19 8.79
C MET A 135 -1.01 7.52 8.86
N SER A 136 -1.11 6.34 9.47
CA SER A 136 -2.38 5.63 9.62
C SER A 136 -3.34 6.29 10.62
N THR A 137 -2.83 6.83 11.73
CA THR A 137 -3.68 7.38 12.80
C THR A 137 -4.03 8.85 12.60
N ARG A 138 -3.12 9.62 12.00
CA ARG A 138 -3.23 11.10 11.95
C ARG A 138 -2.90 11.72 10.60
N ARG A 139 -2.54 10.92 9.59
CA ARG A 139 -2.09 11.40 8.28
C ARG A 139 -0.90 12.38 8.38
N ILE A 140 -0.05 12.20 9.40
CA ILE A 140 1.14 13.01 9.62
C ILE A 140 2.35 12.33 8.96
N ASN A 141 3.05 13.05 8.09
CA ASN A 141 4.23 12.55 7.41
C ASN A 141 5.53 12.96 8.14
N ILE A 142 6.00 12.11 9.05
CA ILE A 142 7.23 12.37 9.82
C ILE A 142 8.54 12.30 8.99
N LEU A 143 8.47 11.92 7.71
CA LEU A 143 9.65 11.73 6.86
C LEU A 143 10.01 12.99 6.09
N THR A 144 9.01 13.68 5.56
CA THR A 144 9.20 14.80 4.62
C THR A 144 8.69 16.13 5.13
N ASP A 145 7.82 16.15 6.13
CA ASP A 145 7.31 17.40 6.71
C ASP A 145 8.45 18.14 7.46
N ASP A 146 8.59 19.43 7.17
CA ASP A 146 9.60 20.32 7.72
C ASP A 146 9.52 20.42 9.25
N ALA A 147 8.34 20.21 9.84
CA ALA A 147 8.16 20.15 11.28
C ALA A 147 9.04 19.08 11.94
N PHE A 148 9.45 18.05 11.19
CA PHE A 148 10.26 16.93 11.67
C PHE A 148 11.75 17.03 11.36
N TYR A 149 12.24 18.24 11.01
CA TYR A 149 13.64 18.44 10.66
C TYR A 149 14.60 18.03 11.79
N ALA A 150 14.27 18.37 13.04
CA ALA A 150 15.18 18.13 14.17
C ALA A 150 15.29 16.65 14.51
N SER A 151 14.17 15.93 14.61
CA SER A 151 14.18 14.47 14.85
C SER A 151 14.86 13.70 13.72
N ASN A 152 14.61 14.06 12.46
CA ASN A 152 15.28 13.42 11.31
C ASN A 152 16.79 13.69 11.30
N THR A 153 17.21 14.90 11.69
CA THR A 153 18.63 15.23 11.86
C THR A 153 19.27 14.41 12.97
N THR A 154 18.60 14.24 14.11
CA THR A 154 19.08 13.39 15.21
C THR A 154 19.22 11.93 14.77
N LEU A 155 18.24 11.38 14.07
CA LEU A 155 18.31 10.00 13.58
C LEU A 155 19.50 9.78 12.62
N LYS A 156 19.72 10.73 11.70
CA LYS A 156 20.90 10.71 10.80
C LYS A 156 22.20 10.75 11.59
N SER A 157 22.29 11.63 12.60
CA SER A 157 23.45 11.73 13.47
C SER A 157 23.71 10.46 14.27
N MET A 158 22.66 9.77 14.72
CA MET A 158 22.77 8.46 15.39
C MET A 158 23.38 7.39 14.48
N GLY A 159 23.01 7.37 13.20
CA GLY A 159 23.64 6.51 12.21
C GLY A 159 25.13 6.86 12.01
N ARG A 160 25.48 8.16 11.97
CA ARG A 160 26.88 8.60 11.87
C ARG A 160 27.71 8.21 13.09
N ILE A 161 27.15 8.29 14.31
CA ILE A 161 27.84 7.87 15.53
C ILE A 161 28.14 6.37 15.50
N PHE A 162 27.22 5.55 15.01
CA PHE A 162 27.47 4.11 14.84
C PHE A 162 28.70 3.85 13.95
N ILE A 163 28.80 4.52 12.80
CA ILE A 163 29.94 4.39 11.89
C ILE A 163 31.23 4.93 12.53
N ALA A 164 31.17 6.09 13.18
CA ALA A 164 32.32 6.70 13.85
C ALA A 164 32.88 5.81 14.98
N ARG A 165 32.06 4.97 15.59
CA ARG A 165 32.47 3.99 16.61
C ARG A 165 32.93 2.64 16.03
N GLY A 166 33.22 2.58 14.73
CA GLY A 166 33.70 1.37 14.06
C GLY A 166 32.59 0.38 13.66
N GLY A 167 31.33 0.79 13.76
CA GLY A 167 30.21 0.00 13.26
C GLY A 167 30.31 -0.18 11.74
N ARG A 168 30.17 -1.43 11.28
CA ARG A 168 30.17 -1.76 9.85
C ARG A 168 28.84 -2.36 9.44
N ALA A 169 28.41 -2.06 8.21
CA ALA A 169 27.33 -2.81 7.59
C ALA A 169 27.76 -4.28 7.48
N ARG A 170 26.91 -5.21 7.94
CA ARG A 170 27.16 -6.63 7.75
C ARG A 170 26.93 -6.94 6.28
N HIS A 171 28.01 -7.09 5.53
CA HIS A 171 27.95 -7.74 4.23
C HIS A 171 27.95 -9.25 4.44
N PHE A 172 27.15 -9.98 3.66
CA PHE A 172 27.30 -11.41 3.54
C PHE A 172 28.69 -11.70 2.98
N GLN A 173 29.36 -12.73 3.51
CA GLN A 173 30.62 -13.18 2.93
C GLN A 173 30.37 -13.71 1.51
N SER A 174 31.36 -13.55 0.64
CA SER A 174 31.35 -14.21 -0.66
C SER A 174 31.21 -15.72 -0.47
N ILE A 175 30.48 -16.39 -1.37
CA ILE A 175 30.36 -17.84 -1.34
C ILE A 175 31.74 -18.43 -1.61
N GLU A 176 32.25 -19.27 -0.71
CA GLU A 176 33.55 -19.90 -0.85
C GLU A 176 33.58 -20.92 -2.01
N PRO A 177 34.71 -21.15 -2.68
CA PRO A 177 34.81 -22.13 -3.78
C PRO A 177 34.37 -23.55 -3.39
N VAL A 178 34.60 -23.94 -2.13
CA VAL A 178 34.14 -25.22 -1.59
C VAL A 178 32.61 -25.29 -1.53
N ASP A 179 31.95 -24.21 -1.13
CA ASP A 179 30.50 -24.16 -1.05
C ASP A 179 29.87 -24.05 -2.43
N LEU A 180 30.53 -23.37 -3.38
CA LEU A 180 30.16 -23.41 -4.80
C LEU A 180 30.24 -24.84 -5.35
N LYS A 181 31.26 -25.61 -4.98
CA LYS A 181 31.36 -27.02 -5.37
C LYS A 181 30.23 -27.86 -4.78
N ARG A 182 29.90 -27.67 -3.50
CA ARG A 182 28.76 -28.35 -2.86
C ARG A 182 27.43 -28.02 -3.54
N LEU A 183 27.24 -26.76 -3.94
CA LEU A 183 26.07 -26.33 -4.71
C LEU A 183 26.05 -27.03 -6.07
N SER A 184 27.17 -27.11 -6.78
CA SER A 184 27.28 -27.85 -8.04
C SER A 184 26.98 -29.33 -7.88
N ASP A 185 27.45 -29.96 -6.79
CA ASP A 185 27.21 -31.37 -6.49
C ASP A 185 25.73 -31.61 -6.12
N TYR A 186 25.09 -30.64 -5.47
CA TYR A 186 23.67 -30.67 -5.12
C TYR A 186 22.77 -30.56 -6.36
N PHE A 187 23.13 -29.72 -7.34
CA PHE A 187 22.41 -29.58 -8.61
C PHE A 187 22.75 -30.71 -9.60
N ASP A 188 22.58 -31.96 -9.16
CA ASP A 188 22.88 -33.15 -9.97
C ASP A 188 21.82 -33.46 -11.04
N ARG A 189 20.72 -32.71 -11.05
CA ARG A 189 19.58 -32.80 -11.98
C ARG A 189 18.92 -34.18 -12.03
N LYS A 190 19.10 -35.01 -11.00
CA LYS A 190 18.53 -36.37 -10.97
C LYS A 190 17.07 -36.40 -10.52
N SER A 191 16.57 -35.31 -9.96
CA SER A 191 15.17 -35.14 -9.56
C SER A 191 14.58 -33.86 -10.16
N PRO A 192 13.31 -33.87 -10.61
CA PRO A 192 12.58 -32.67 -11.01
C PRO A 192 12.61 -31.56 -9.95
N GLU A 193 12.61 -31.92 -8.67
CA GLU A 193 12.69 -30.97 -7.55
C GLU A 193 14.06 -30.26 -7.51
N VAL A 194 15.15 -31.01 -7.70
CA VAL A 194 16.52 -30.46 -7.73
C VAL A 194 16.69 -29.54 -8.94
N LEU A 195 16.09 -29.89 -10.08
CA LEU A 195 16.07 -29.04 -11.27
C LEU A 195 15.32 -27.73 -11.00
N LEU A 196 14.16 -27.79 -10.33
CA LEU A 196 13.42 -26.60 -9.92
C LEU A 196 14.25 -25.70 -8.99
N HIS A 197 14.97 -26.29 -8.03
CA HIS A 197 15.87 -25.55 -7.14
C HIS A 197 17.04 -24.89 -7.91
N GLU A 198 17.62 -25.56 -8.90
CA GLU A 198 18.65 -24.99 -9.76
C GLU A 198 18.13 -23.79 -10.56
N VAL A 199 16.91 -23.90 -11.11
CA VAL A 199 16.25 -22.80 -11.82
C VAL A 199 16.04 -21.60 -10.89
N TYR A 200 15.50 -21.82 -9.68
CA TYR A 200 15.32 -20.75 -8.70
C TYR A 200 16.63 -20.13 -8.22
N TYR A 201 17.70 -20.92 -8.08
CA TYR A 201 19.02 -20.42 -7.72
C TYR A 201 19.60 -19.51 -8.81
N ASN A 202 19.42 -19.88 -10.08
CA ASN A 202 19.93 -19.12 -11.22
C ASN A 202 19.04 -17.91 -11.60
N PHE A 203 17.77 -17.90 -11.21
CA PHE A 203 16.81 -16.85 -11.61
C PHE A 203 17.20 -15.42 -11.14
N PRO A 204 17.63 -15.18 -9.89
CA PRO A 204 18.15 -13.86 -9.48
C PRO A 204 19.47 -13.49 -10.16
N VAL A 205 20.30 -14.48 -10.51
CA VAL A 205 21.64 -14.28 -11.10
C VAL A 205 21.53 -13.86 -12.57
N ILE A 206 20.58 -14.42 -13.33
CA ILE A 206 20.36 -14.08 -14.74
C ILE A 206 19.82 -12.65 -14.90
N ARG A 207 19.02 -12.16 -13.95
CA ARG A 207 18.47 -10.79 -13.99
C ARG A 207 19.52 -9.69 -13.77
N SER A 208 20.66 -10.02 -13.18
CA SER A 208 21.79 -9.09 -12.96
C SER A 208 22.76 -9.01 -14.15
N LEU A 209 22.62 -9.88 -15.17
CA LEU A 209 23.50 -9.91 -16.34
C LEU A 209 22.86 -9.31 -17.60
N TYR A 210 21.59 -8.90 -17.54
CA TYR A 210 20.82 -8.36 -18.68
C TYR A 210 20.09 -7.03 -18.41
N LEU A 211 20.48 -6.30 -17.36
CA LEU A 211 20.09 -4.89 -17.10
C LEU A 211 21.32 -4.12 -16.59
#